data_AF-A0AA51L305-F1
#
_entry.id   AF-A0AA51L305-F1
#
_cell.length_a   1.000
_cell.length_b   1.000
_cell.length_c   1.000
_cell.angle_alpha   90.00
_cell.angle_beta   90.00
_cell.angle_gamma   90.00
#
_symmetry.space_group_name_H-M   'P 1'
#
loop_
_entity.id
_entity.type
_entity.pdbx_description
1 polymer ?
#
loop_
_entity_poly.entity_id
_entity_poly.type
_entity_poly.pdbx_seq_one_letter_code
_entity_poly.pdbx_strand_id
1 'polypeptide(L)' 'MKELVGLCSQCGKEVFCLDGFFSGIVTEDKKILCFECDEEIKKTRRLASL' A
#
# COMPACT_ATOMS: atom_id res chain seq x y z
N MET A 1 5.28 6.13 17.93
CA MET A 1 6.39 5.23 17.51
C MET A 1 6.35 5.03 16.00
N LYS A 2 7.49 5.10 15.32
CA LYS A 2 7.57 4.95 13.85
C LYS A 2 8.49 3.78 13.53
N GLU A 3 7.92 2.72 12.97
CA GLU A 3 8.64 1.48 12.67
C GLU A 3 8.57 1.22 11.17
N LEU A 4 9.72 1.05 10.53
CA LEU A 4 9.77 0.69 9.12
C LEU A 4 9.31 -0.77 8.98
N VAL A 5 8.25 -0.99 8.22
CA VAL A 5 7.70 -2.34 7.96
C VAL A 5 8.26 -2.90 6.66
N GLY A 6 8.47 -2.04 5.66
CA GLY A 6 9.04 -2.44 4.39
C GLY A 6 8.89 -1.37 3.32
N LEU A 7 9.03 -1.76 2.07
CA LEU A 7 8.89 -0.88 0.91
C LEU A 7 7.64 -1.24 0.11
N CYS A 8 6.96 -0.22 -0.42
CA CYS A 8 5.89 -0.38 -1.38
C CYS A 8 6.42 -1.12 -2.61
N SER A 9 5.79 -2.23 -2.95
CA SER A 9 6.18 -3.07 -4.09
C SER A 9 5.93 -2.42 -5.45
N GLN A 10 5.21 -1.28 -5.49
CA GLN A 10 4.93 -0.56 -6.73
C GLN A 10 5.83 0.66 -6.93
N CYS A 11 5.96 1.53 -5.93
CA CYS A 11 6.73 2.78 -6.05
C CYS A 11 8.02 2.81 -5.23
N GLY A 12 8.32 1.78 -4.44
CA GLY A 12 9.51 1.70 -3.60
C GLY A 12 9.48 2.59 -2.35
N LYS A 13 8.41 3.35 -2.10
CA LYS A 13 8.27 4.19 -0.90
C LYS A 13 8.31 3.35 0.37
N GLU A 14 8.97 3.86 1.40
CA GLU A 14 8.94 3.26 2.73
C GLU A 14 7.53 3.28 3.32
N VAL A 15 7.12 2.14 3.88
CA VAL A 15 5.85 1.95 4.56
C VAL A 15 6.12 1.67 6.03
N PHE A 16 5.44 2.40 6.89
CA PHE A 16 5.68 2.39 8.32
C PHE A 16 4.46 1.94 9.11
N CYS A 17 4.70 1.35 10.27
CA CYS A 17 3.75 1.36 11.37
C CYS A 17 3.95 2.66 12.15
N LEU A 18 2.89 3.45 12.26
CA LEU A 18 2.84 4.69 13.03
C LEU A 18 1.92 4.45 14.21
N ASP A 19 2.48 4.42 15.41
CA ASP A 19 1.73 4.29 16.67
C ASP A 19 0.79 3.07 16.68
N GLY A 20 1.29 1.94 16.16
CA GLY A 20 0.55 0.67 16.06
C GLY A 20 -0.39 0.59 14.85
N PHE A 21 -0.44 1.63 14.01
CA PHE A 21 -1.24 1.65 12.79
C PHE A 21 -0.37 1.45 11.54
N PHE A 22 -0.66 0.42 10.76
CA PHE A 22 0.06 0.14 9.52
C PHE A 22 -0.36 1.12 8.41
N SER A 23 0.59 1.93 7.91
CA SER A 23 0.36 2.96 6.90
C SER A 23 0.46 2.42 5.46
N GLY A 24 -0.12 1.24 5.23
CA GLY A 24 -0.12 0.56 3.93
C GLY A 24 -1.15 -0.57 3.89
N ILE A 25 -1.13 -1.34 2.81
CA ILE A 25 -1.99 -2.49 2.59
C ILE A 25 -1.13 -3.69 2.23
N VAL A 26 -1.50 -4.87 2.76
CA VAL A 26 -0.90 -6.14 2.36
C VAL A 26 -1.83 -6.79 1.34
N THR A 27 -1.33 -7.06 0.14
CA THR A 27 -2.10 -7.74 -0.92
C THR A 27 -2.23 -9.24 -0.62
N GLU A 28 -3.12 -9.92 -1.34
CA GLU A 28 -3.27 -11.38 -1.26
C GLU A 28 -1.95 -12.12 -1.54
N ASP A 29 -1.12 -11.59 -2.44
CA ASP A 29 0.25 -12.08 -2.73
C ASP A 29 1.30 -11.72 -1.65
N LYS A 30 0.89 -11.25 -0.48
CA LYS A 30 1.75 -10.80 0.62
C LYS A 30 2.71 -9.66 0.25
N LYS A 31 2.35 -8.83 -0.73
CA LYS A 31 3.11 -7.62 -1.10
C LYS A 31 2.62 -6.43 -0.31
N ILE A 32 3.54 -5.53 0.03
CA ILE A 32 3.23 -4.26 0.69
C ILE A 32 2.93 -3.21 -0.37
N LEU A 33 1.82 -2.49 -0.24
CA LEU A 33 1.49 -1.30 -1.03
C LEU A 33 1.28 -0.10 -0.11
N CYS A 34 1.77 1.07 -0.52
CA CYS A 34 1.33 2.32 0.10
C CYS A 34 -0.12 2.64 -0.33
N PHE A 35 -0.80 3.46 0.46
CA PHE A 35 -2.19 3.83 0.18
C PHE A 35 -2.38 4.52 -1.17
N GLU A 36 -1.43 5.36 -1.59
CA GLU A 36 -1.47 6.03 -2.90
C GLU A 36 -1.54 5.01 -4.04
N CYS A 37 -0.64 4.02 -4.06
CA CYS A 37 -0.62 3.00 -5.10
C CYS A 37 -1.85 2.09 -5.04
N ASP A 38 -2.33 1.75 -3.85
CA ASP A 38 -3.58 0.99 -3.71
C ASP A 38 -4.79 1.75 -4.27
N GLU A 39 -4.90 3.05 -3.99
CA GLU A 39 -5.96 3.89 -4.55
C GLU A 39 -5.90 3.98 -6.08
N GLU A 40 -4.71 4.14 -6.65
CA GLU A 40 -4.51 4.13 -8.11
C GLU A 40 -4.97 2.81 -8.73
N ILE A 41 -4.58 1.67 -8.14
CA ILE A 41 -5.00 0.34 -8.60
C ILE A 41 -6.52 0.17 -8.48
N LYS A 42 -7.12 0.61 -7.36
CA LYS A 42 -8.57 0.55 -7.18
C LYS A 42 -9.31 1.42 -8.19
N LYS A 43 -8.81 2.61 -8.52
CA LYS A 43 -9.36 3.47 -9.57
C LYS A 43 -9.29 2.81 -10.94
N THR A 44 -8.15 2.19 -11.29
CA THR A 44 -8.01 1.47 -12.57
C THR A 44 -8.99 0.30 -12.67
N ARG A 45 -9.20 -0.45 -11.59
CA ARG A 45 -10.16 -1.56 -11.55
C ARG A 45 -11.61 -1.10 -11.69
N ARG A 46 -11.96 0.08 -11.13
CA ARG A 46 -13.30 0.66 -11.28
C ARG A 46 -13.56 1.16 -12.71
N LEU A 47 -12.55 1.71 -13.37
CA LEU A 47 -12.66 2.18 -14.76
C LEU A 47 -12.74 1.03 -15.76
N ALA A 48 -12.14 -0.13 -15.47
CA ALA A 48 -12.21 -1.32 -16.32
C ALA A 48 -13.58 -2.04 -16.29
N SER A 49 -14.51 -1.60 -15.42
CA SER A 49 -15.87 -2.14 -15.31
C SER A 49 -16.93 -1.25 -16.01
N LEU A 50 -16.51 -0.18 -16.68
CA LEU A 50 -17.32 0.69 -17.54
C LEU A 50 -17.00 0.40 -19.01
#